data_AF-A0A2L2LL41-F1
#
_entry.id   AF-A0A2L2LL41-F1
#
_cell.length_a   1.000
_cell.length_b   1.000
_cell.length_c   1.000
_cell.angle_alpha   90.00
_cell.angle_beta   90.00
_cell.angle_gamma   90.00
#
_symmetry.space_group_name_H-M   'P 1'
#
loop_
_entity.id
_entity.type
_entity.pdbx_description
1 polymer ?
#
loop_
_entity_poly.entity_id
_entity_poly.type
_entity_poly.pdbx_seq_one_letter_code
_entity_poly.pdbx_strand_id
1 'polypeptide(L)'
;MTEIYDDCEGELLRRLRGVLPDTPIALTLDMHANLYPAIVEHADLIEGYQTYPHLDEKDTAVRAARALCAPCKSKNGYGLG
;
A
#
# COMPACT_ATOMS: atom_id res chain seq x y z
N MET A 1 4.46 -10.70 -11.86
CA MET A 1 5.87 -10.82 -12.28
C MET A 1 6.03 -10.15 -13.65
N THR A 2 6.79 -9.07 -13.72
CA THR A 2 7.21 -8.51 -15.02
C THR A 2 8.57 -9.08 -15.38
N GLU A 3 8.90 -9.18 -16.68
CA GLU A 3 10.19 -9.75 -17.12
C GLU A 3 11.42 -8.90 -16.71
N ILE A 4 11.19 -7.70 -16.19
CA ILE A 4 12.21 -6.65 -15.99
C ILE A 4 12.34 -6.25 -14.52
N TYR A 5 11.29 -6.45 -13.71
CA TYR A 5 11.28 -6.12 -12.29
C TYR A 5 10.60 -7.24 -11.48
N ASP A 6 11.33 -7.76 -10.50
CA ASP A 6 10.84 -8.73 -9.50
C ASP A 6 9.77 -8.12 -8.58
N ASP A 7 9.82 -6.79 -8.38
CA ASP A 7 8.88 -5.98 -7.61
C ASP A 7 8.24 -4.91 -8.52
N CYS A 8 7.14 -5.28 -9.16
CA CYS A 8 6.41 -4.37 -10.05
C CYS A 8 5.62 -3.32 -9.26
N GLU A 9 5.04 -3.72 -8.12
CA GLU A 9 4.25 -2.84 -7.26
C GLU A 9 5.11 -1.75 -6.60
N GLY A 10 6.30 -2.09 -6.12
CA GLY A 10 7.23 -1.14 -5.51
C GLY A 10 7.75 -0.10 -6.50
N GLU A 11 8.11 -0.49 -7.73
CA GLU A 11 8.56 0.47 -8.75
C GLU A 11 7.43 1.40 -9.20
N LEU A 12 6.20 0.89 -9.30
CA LEU A 12 5.03 1.72 -9.58
C LEU A 12 4.80 2.75 -8.46
N LEU A 13 4.86 2.31 -7.20
CA LEU A 13 4.71 3.19 -6.04
C LEU A 13 5.81 4.26 -5.97
N ARG A 14 7.06 3.88 -6.25
CA ARG A 14 8.19 4.83 -6.30
C ARG A 14 7.96 5.92 -7.35
N ARG A 15 7.50 5.55 -8.55
CA ARG A 15 7.17 6.51 -9.61
C ARG A 15 5.98 7.39 -9.22
N LEU A 16 4.96 6.81 -8.61
CA LEU A 16 3.77 7.54 -8.17
C LEU A 16 4.13 8.58 -7.09
N ARG A 17 5.01 8.22 -6.15
CA ARG A 17 5.57 9.14 -5.14
C ARG A 17 6.40 10.26 -5.73
N GLY A 18 7.12 10.00 -6.82
CA GLY A 18 7.85 11.05 -7.55
C GLY A 18 6.95 12.13 -8.14
N VAL A 19 5.69 11.79 -8.48
CA VAL A 19 4.71 12.72 -9.04
C VAL A 19 3.81 13.33 -7.95
N LEU A 20 3.47 12.54 -6.93
CA LEU A 20 2.53 12.88 -5.87
C LEU A 20 3.15 12.61 -4.49
N PRO A 21 4.11 13.43 -4.04
CA PRO A 21 4.85 13.17 -2.79
C PRO A 21 3.95 13.20 -1.56
N ASP A 22 3.03 14.16 -1.47
CA ASP A 22 2.22 14.42 -0.28
C ASP A 22 0.84 13.74 -0.31
N THR A 23 0.51 13.01 -1.39
CA THR A 23 -0.81 12.37 -1.52
C THR A 23 -0.82 11.06 -0.75
N PRO A 24 -1.79 10.83 0.15
CA PRO A 24 -1.90 9.55 0.85
C PRO A 24 -2.11 8.38 -0.13
N ILE A 25 -1.28 7.33 -0.06
CA ILE A 25 -1.39 6.15 -0.92
C ILE A 25 -1.69 4.92 -0.07
N ALA A 26 -2.86 4.31 -0.32
CA ALA A 26 -3.23 3.02 0.25
C ALA A 26 -3.10 1.91 -0.81
N LEU A 27 -2.54 0.78 -0.42
CA LEU A 27 -2.40 -0.40 -1.28
C LEU A 27 -3.18 -1.57 -0.69
N THR A 28 -4.03 -2.21 -1.49
CA THR A 28 -4.68 -3.47 -1.11
C THR A 28 -3.99 -4.62 -1.81
N LEU A 29 -3.47 -5.58 -1.04
CA LEU A 29 -2.71 -6.71 -1.55
C LEU A 29 -3.45 -8.02 -1.32
N ASP A 30 -3.32 -8.92 -2.29
CA ASP A 30 -3.73 -10.31 -2.08
C ASP A 30 -2.80 -11.01 -1.09
N MET A 31 -3.30 -12.07 -0.44
CA MET A 31 -2.51 -12.91 0.46
C MET A 31 -1.32 -13.59 -0.24
N HIS A 32 -1.38 -13.80 -1.56
CA HIS A 32 -0.27 -14.33 -2.36
C HIS A 32 0.63 -13.24 -2.96
N ALA A 33 0.36 -11.96 -2.70
CA ALA A 33 1.20 -10.89 -3.20
C ALA A 33 2.61 -10.97 -2.57
N ASN A 34 3.64 -10.83 -3.39
CA ASN A 34 5.01 -10.77 -2.92
C ASN A 34 5.26 -9.40 -2.28
N LEU A 35 5.38 -9.37 -0.96
CA LEU A 35 5.65 -8.15 -0.23
C LEU A 35 7.15 -7.85 -0.25
N TYR A 36 7.52 -6.73 -0.88
CA TYR A 36 8.89 -6.24 -0.96
C TYR A 36 9.08 -4.96 -0.12
N PRO A 37 10.32 -4.66 0.32
CA PRO A 37 10.60 -3.47 1.13
C PRO A 37 10.15 -2.15 0.48
N ALA A 38 10.29 -2.01 -0.84
CA ALA A 38 9.93 -0.79 -1.56
C ALA A 38 8.42 -0.48 -1.47
N ILE A 39 7.58 -1.51 -1.36
CA ILE A 39 6.14 -1.33 -1.15
C ILE A 39 5.87 -0.68 0.21
N VAL A 40 6.55 -1.15 1.26
CA VAL A 40 6.39 -0.64 2.64
C VAL A 40 6.96 0.78 2.79
N GLU A 41 8.06 1.08 2.10
CA GLU A 41 8.67 2.41 2.12
C GLU A 41 7.81 3.47 1.44
N HIS A 42 7.06 3.09 0.40
CA HIS A 42 6.33 4.05 -0.43
C HIS A 42 4.81 4.09 -0.16
N ALA A 43 4.22 3.07 0.46
CA ALA A 43 2.81 3.07 0.85
C ALA A 43 2.60 3.70 2.24
N ASP A 44 1.49 4.43 2.41
CA ASP A 44 1.08 4.94 3.73
C ASP A 44 0.29 3.90 4.50
N LEU A 45 -0.50 3.10 3.78
CA LEU A 45 -1.36 2.05 4.33
C LEU A 45 -1.29 0.84 3.41
N ILE A 46 -1.16 -0.35 4.00
CA ILE A 46 -1.21 -1.62 3.28
C ILE A 46 -2.29 -2.48 3.94
N GLU A 47 -3.23 -2.98 3.15
CA GLU A 47 -4.32 -3.83 3.63
C GLU A 47 -4.38 -5.13 2.83
N GLY A 48 -4.41 -6.27 3.53
CA GLY A 48 -4.48 -7.58 2.90
C GLY A 48 -5.92 -8.08 2.72
N TYR A 49 -6.18 -8.86 1.67
CA TYR A 49 -7.39 -9.67 1.58
C TYR A 49 -7.40 -10.76 2.66
N GLN A 50 -8.57 -10.99 3.25
CA GLN A 50 -8.74 -11.89 4.40
C GLN A 50 -9.54 -13.15 4.07
N THR A 51 -10.13 -13.27 2.87
CA THR A 51 -10.94 -14.44 2.48
C THR A 51 -10.42 -15.15 1.24
N TYR A 52 -10.64 -16.47 1.18
CA TYR A 52 -10.36 -17.33 0.02
C TYR A 52 -11.56 -18.25 -0.25
N PRO A 53 -12.21 -18.21 -1.43
CA PRO A 53 -11.97 -17.31 -2.57
C PRO A 53 -12.21 -15.83 -2.21
N HIS A 54 -11.55 -14.92 -2.91
CA HIS A 54 -11.57 -13.48 -2.62
C HIS A 54 -12.96 -12.88 -2.88
N LEU A 55 -13.79 -12.87 -1.83
CA LEU A 55 -15.10 -12.22 -1.85
C LEU A 55 -15.04 -10.85 -1.17
N ASP A 56 -13.93 -10.54 -0.49
CA ASP A 56 -13.72 -9.36 0.34
C ASP A 56 -12.96 -8.22 -0.36
N GLU A 57 -12.71 -8.30 -1.67
CA GLU A 57 -11.97 -7.26 -2.40
C GLU A 57 -12.59 -5.87 -2.22
N LYS A 58 -13.92 -5.77 -2.31
CA LYS A 58 -14.67 -4.52 -2.11
C LYS A 58 -14.62 -4.06 -0.66
N ASP A 59 -14.80 -4.98 0.28
CA ASP A 59 -14.79 -4.65 1.71
C ASP A 59 -13.40 -4.19 2.16
N THR A 60 -12.35 -4.82 1.64
CA THR A 60 -10.96 -4.44 1.88
C THR A 60 -10.63 -3.09 1.23
N ALA A 61 -11.11 -2.80 0.03
CA ALA A 61 -10.99 -1.46 -0.56
C ALA A 61 -11.72 -0.39 0.27
N VAL A 62 -12.93 -0.68 0.78
CA VAL A 62 -13.67 0.24 1.65
C VAL A 62 -12.96 0.45 2.99
N ARG A 63 -12.38 -0.61 3.58
CA ARG A 63 -11.56 -0.52 4.80
C ARG A 63 -10.32 0.35 4.57
N ALA A 64 -9.60 0.12 3.48
CA ALA A 64 -8.43 0.91 3.11
C ALA A 64 -8.79 2.38 2.91
N ALA A 65 -9.87 2.68 2.18
CA ALA A 65 -10.35 4.04 1.97
C ALA A 65 -10.78 4.71 3.29
N ARG A 66 -11.46 3.98 4.18
CA ARG A 66 -11.83 4.49 5.51
C ARG A 66 -10.60 4.78 6.37
N ALA A 67 -9.60 3.91 6.36
CA ALA A 67 -8.36 4.12 7.09
C ALA A 67 -7.54 5.28 6.52
N LEU A 68 -7.59 5.50 5.21
CA LEU A 68 -6.94 6.62 4.53
C LEU A 68 -7.64 7.97 4.77
N CYS A 69 -8.98 7.97 4.77
CA CYS A 69 -9.81 9.16 5.01
C CYS A 69 -9.98 9.47 6.50
N ALA A 70 -9.78 8.50 7.39
CA ALA A 70 -9.61 8.80 8.81
C ALA A 70 -8.40 9.74 8.94
N PRO A 71 -8.47 10.79 9.78
CA PRO A 71 -7.42 11.80 9.87
C PRO A 71 -6.05 11.14 10.11
N CYS A 72 -5.26 11.06 9.03
CA CYS A 72 -3.93 10.51 9.03
C CYS A 72 -3.06 11.42 9.90
N LYS A 73 -2.58 10.90 11.03
CA LYS A 73 -1.39 11.48 11.68
C LYS A 73 -0.26 11.29 10.67
N SER A 74 0.10 12.37 9.97
CA SER A 74 1.27 12.48 9.10
C SER A 74 2.42 11.62 9.64
N LYS A 75 3.07 10.85 8.76
CA LYS A 75 4.33 10.14 9.04
C LYS A 75 5.46 11.16 9.26
N ASN A 76 5.40 11.90 10.36
CA ASN A 76 6.47 12.77 10.87
C ASN A 76 6.75 12.43 12.34
N GLY A 77 7.00 11.15 12.60
CA GLY A 77 7.10 10.60 13.96
C GLY A 77 7.97 9.36 14.09
N TYR A 78 9.06 9.24 13.34
CA TYR A 78 10.21 8.45 13.82
C TYR A 78 11.11 9.39 14.63
N GLY A 79 10.64 9.71 15.84
CA GLY A 79 11.49 10.25 16.90
C GLY A 79 12.21 9.09 17.56
N LEU A 80 13.54 9.14 17.52
CA LEU A 80 14.46 8.28 18.24
C LEU A 80 14.04 8.15 19.71
N GLY A 81 13.93 6.91 20.18
CA GLY A 81 13.90 6.52 21.59
C GLY A 81 14.97 5.47 21.83
#